data_AF-A0A7G2UDC4-F1
#
_entry.id   AF-A0A7G2UDC4-F1
#
_cell.length_a   1.000
_cell.length_b   1.000
_cell.length_c   1.000
_cell.angle_alpha   90.00
_cell.angle_beta   90.00
_cell.angle_gamma   90.00
#
_symmetry.space_group_name_H-M   'P 1'
#
loop_
_entity.id
_entity.type
_entity.pdbx_description
1 polymer ?
#
loop_
_entity_poly.entity_id
_entity_poly.type
_entity_poly.pdbx_seq_one_letter_code
_entity_poly.pdbx_strand_id
1 'polypeptide(L)'
;MNMHPSHVQSSPDREDAQDALDTLRKWAMSATPEEVADLDPAVARLLPGQEVSNYPALARAYPEEFEVDDAYRATMPDLQNGPTSLIRGARQQLQHVGISNFRLPVRFHRRDESDLTLESSVTGTVSLEAGKKGINMSRIMRSFYKHAEKTFSFEVIEAALDDYITDLDSIDARIQMRFSYPMKIRSLRSGLEGYQYYDFALELVETEGVRRKFMHLDYVYSSTCPCSLELSEHARRERGQLATPHSQRSVARISVELVGEDCLWFEDLIDLARRAVPTETQVMVKREDEQAFAELNAANPIFVEDAARLFCKELLADGRVGDFRVVASHQESLHSHDAVSILTEGPTFAAQSLDPKLFNTLFHVG
;
A
#
# COMPACT_ATOMS: atom_id res chain seq x y z
N MET A 1 -36.84 33.17 -33.22
CA MET A 1 -36.96 32.73 -31.81
C MET A 1 -37.16 31.23 -31.87
N ASN A 2 -36.05 30.48 -31.76
CA ASN A 2 -36.07 29.02 -31.89
C ASN A 2 -36.53 28.43 -30.56
N MET A 3 -37.79 28.02 -30.47
CA MET A 3 -38.27 27.21 -29.35
C MET A 3 -38.05 25.74 -29.70
N HIS A 4 -37.05 25.13 -29.08
CA HIS A 4 -36.98 23.68 -28.96
C HIS A 4 -38.12 23.24 -28.02
N PRO A 5 -39.09 22.44 -28.48
CA PRO A 5 -40.03 21.82 -27.57
C PRO A 5 -39.26 20.80 -26.72
N SER A 6 -39.29 21.00 -25.41
CA SER A 6 -38.88 20.00 -24.43
C SER A 6 -39.63 18.69 -24.71
N HIS A 7 -38.90 17.62 -25.06
CA HIS A 7 -39.44 16.27 -25.02
C HIS A 7 -39.79 15.95 -23.57
N VAL A 8 -41.05 16.21 -23.20
CA VAL A 8 -41.67 15.55 -22.08
C VAL A 8 -41.78 14.09 -22.50
N GLN A 9 -40.89 13.23 -21.98
CA GLN A 9 -41.02 11.79 -22.15
C GLN A 9 -42.29 11.36 -21.41
N SER A 10 -43.42 11.33 -22.13
CA SER A 10 -44.56 10.52 -21.72
C SER A 10 -44.10 9.07 -21.69
N SER A 11 -44.47 8.33 -20.65
CA SER A 11 -44.26 6.89 -20.64
C SER A 11 -44.84 6.32 -21.94
N PRO A 12 -44.05 5.54 -22.71
CA PRO A 12 -44.50 4.98 -23.98
C PRO A 12 -45.80 4.21 -23.77
N ASP A 13 -46.73 4.36 -24.71
CA ASP A 13 -47.97 3.61 -24.66
C ASP A 13 -47.75 2.17 -25.15
N ARG A 14 -48.84 1.40 -25.22
CA ARG A 14 -48.76 -0.01 -25.61
C ARG A 14 -48.36 -0.18 -27.08
N GLU A 15 -48.73 0.76 -27.94
CA GLU A 15 -48.42 0.74 -29.37
C GLU A 15 -46.94 1.03 -29.58
N ASP A 16 -46.40 2.04 -28.89
CA ASP A 16 -44.97 2.35 -28.86
C ASP A 16 -44.13 1.14 -28.39
N ALA A 17 -44.60 0.44 -27.34
CA ALA A 17 -43.91 -0.74 -26.82
C ALA A 17 -43.93 -1.93 -27.81
N GLN A 18 -45.02 -2.08 -28.57
CA GLN A 18 -45.15 -3.14 -29.58
C GLN A 18 -44.22 -2.87 -30.77
N ASP A 19 -44.13 -1.62 -31.23
CA ASP A 19 -43.24 -1.23 -32.32
C ASP A 19 -41.77 -1.36 -31.93
N ALA A 20 -41.42 -1.02 -30.69
CA ALA A 20 -40.09 -1.26 -30.14
C ALA A 20 -39.75 -2.76 -30.08
N LEU A 21 -40.70 -3.59 -29.65
CA LEU A 21 -40.53 -5.05 -29.58
C LEU A 21 -40.31 -5.66 -30.97
N ASP A 22 -41.07 -5.24 -31.98
CA ASP A 22 -40.95 -5.75 -33.33
C ASP A 22 -39.66 -5.28 -34.02
N THR A 23 -39.19 -4.07 -33.68
CA THR A 23 -37.89 -3.56 -34.10
C THR A 23 -36.76 -4.41 -33.51
N LEU A 24 -36.79 -4.67 -32.20
CA LEU A 24 -35.79 -5.51 -31.52
C LEU A 24 -35.79 -6.95 -32.05
N ARG A 25 -36.96 -7.53 -32.34
CA ARG A 25 -37.09 -8.87 -32.95
C ARG A 25 -36.44 -8.94 -34.33
N LYS A 26 -36.73 -7.96 -35.20
CA LYS A 26 -36.14 -7.92 -36.56
C LYS A 26 -34.63 -7.79 -36.51
N TRP A 27 -34.11 -6.95 -35.62
CA TRP A 27 -32.67 -6.79 -35.42
C TRP A 27 -32.03 -8.07 -34.90
N ALA A 28 -32.59 -8.69 -33.85
CA ALA A 28 -32.08 -9.90 -33.23
C ALA A 28 -32.01 -11.11 -34.20
N MET A 29 -32.88 -11.16 -35.22
CA MET A 29 -32.83 -12.21 -36.26
C MET A 29 -31.61 -12.11 -37.18
N SER A 30 -30.98 -10.94 -37.28
CA SER A 30 -29.83 -10.68 -38.15
C SER A 30 -28.52 -10.42 -37.41
N ALA A 31 -28.58 -10.20 -36.10
CA ALA A 31 -27.42 -9.88 -35.27
C ALA A 31 -26.61 -11.14 -34.91
N THR A 32 -25.29 -10.99 -34.74
CA THR A 32 -24.46 -12.09 -34.23
C THR A 32 -24.68 -12.28 -32.71
N PRO A 33 -24.36 -13.47 -32.16
CA PRO A 33 -24.47 -13.70 -30.71
C PRO A 33 -23.71 -12.68 -29.86
N GLU A 34 -22.58 -12.17 -30.36
CA GLU A 34 -21.78 -11.15 -29.71
C GLU A 34 -22.48 -9.78 -29.69
N GLU A 35 -23.11 -9.38 -30.79
CA GLU A 35 -23.86 -8.12 -30.90
C GLU A 35 -25.08 -8.12 -29.96
N VAL A 36 -25.77 -9.26 -29.84
CA VAL A 36 -26.90 -9.43 -28.91
C VAL A 36 -26.45 -9.35 -27.45
N ALA A 37 -25.29 -9.94 -27.11
CA ALA A 37 -24.74 -9.91 -25.76
C ALA A 37 -24.28 -8.51 -25.31
N ASP A 38 -23.87 -7.66 -26.26
CA ASP A 38 -23.37 -6.31 -25.99
C ASP A 38 -24.52 -5.30 -25.73
N LEU A 39 -25.69 -5.49 -26.36
CA LEU A 39 -26.89 -4.66 -26.14
C LEU A 39 -27.58 -5.00 -24.81
N ASP A 40 -28.12 -6.22 -24.70
CA ASP A 40 -28.63 -6.82 -23.47
C ASP A 40 -28.88 -8.31 -23.74
N PRO A 41 -28.31 -9.24 -22.95
CA PRO A 41 -28.50 -10.68 -23.13
C PRO A 41 -29.98 -11.13 -23.14
N ALA A 42 -30.90 -10.34 -22.58
CA ALA A 42 -32.34 -10.61 -22.62
C ALA A 42 -32.94 -10.50 -24.02
N VAL A 43 -32.31 -9.78 -24.96
CA VAL A 43 -32.79 -9.62 -26.34
C VAL A 43 -32.73 -10.95 -27.12
N ALA A 44 -31.82 -11.86 -26.76
CA ALA A 44 -31.76 -13.21 -27.31
C ALA A 44 -33.08 -14.00 -27.13
N ARG A 45 -33.85 -13.66 -26.09
CA ARG A 45 -35.15 -14.29 -25.75
C ARG A 45 -36.28 -13.94 -26.73
N LEU A 46 -36.05 -13.00 -27.66
CA LEU A 46 -37.03 -12.55 -28.65
C LEU A 46 -37.01 -13.39 -29.94
N LEU A 47 -36.05 -14.30 -30.10
CA LEU A 47 -35.88 -15.14 -31.28
C LEU A 47 -36.88 -16.33 -31.31
N PRO A 48 -37.50 -16.65 -32.46
CA PRO A 48 -38.42 -17.79 -32.56
C PRO A 48 -37.69 -19.12 -32.35
N GLY A 49 -38.17 -19.96 -31.42
CA GLY A 49 -37.63 -21.30 -31.15
C GLY A 49 -36.87 -21.44 -29.82
N GLN A 50 -36.68 -20.35 -29.06
CA GLN A 50 -36.25 -20.42 -27.67
C GLN A 50 -37.49 -20.42 -26.75
N GLU A 51 -37.71 -21.51 -26.02
CA GLU A 51 -38.76 -21.55 -25.00
C GLU A 51 -38.53 -20.41 -24.00
N VAL A 52 -39.58 -19.64 -23.73
CA VAL A 52 -39.60 -18.60 -22.70
C VAL A 52 -39.57 -19.29 -21.34
N SER A 53 -38.38 -19.76 -20.93
CA SER A 53 -38.17 -20.22 -19.57
C SER A 53 -38.21 -18.97 -18.68
N ASN A 54 -39.31 -18.81 -17.94
CA ASN A 54 -39.31 -17.92 -16.78
C ASN A 54 -38.04 -18.23 -15.98
N TYR A 55 -37.30 -17.19 -15.58
CA TYR A 55 -36.10 -17.37 -14.75
C TYR A 55 -36.46 -18.32 -13.60
N PRO A 56 -35.72 -19.43 -13.43
CA PRO A 56 -36.17 -20.50 -12.55
C PRO A 56 -36.38 -19.95 -11.14
N ALA A 57 -37.41 -20.45 -10.45
CA ALA A 57 -37.60 -20.13 -9.04
C ALA A 57 -36.33 -20.58 -8.29
N LEU A 58 -35.56 -19.62 -7.80
CA LEU A 58 -34.30 -19.89 -7.11
C LEU A 58 -34.60 -20.40 -5.69
N ALA A 59 -33.90 -21.47 -5.29
CA ALA A 59 -33.94 -21.94 -3.91
C ALA A 59 -33.40 -20.83 -2.97
N ARG A 60 -34.11 -20.58 -1.87
CA ARG A 60 -33.66 -19.62 -0.83
C ARG A 60 -32.86 -20.28 0.28
N ALA A 61 -32.94 -21.60 0.39
CA ALA A 61 -32.14 -22.37 1.33
C ALA A 61 -30.73 -22.55 0.77
N TYR A 62 -29.72 -22.37 1.63
CA TYR A 62 -28.35 -22.75 1.30
C TYR A 62 -28.27 -24.28 1.24
N PRO A 63 -27.75 -24.88 0.15
CA PRO A 63 -27.72 -26.33 0.00
C PRO A 63 -26.53 -26.92 0.80
N GLU A 64 -26.75 -27.19 2.09
CA GLU A 64 -25.72 -27.72 3.02
C GLU A 64 -25.09 -29.05 2.54
N GLU A 65 -25.83 -29.84 1.78
CA GLU A 65 -25.39 -31.15 1.28
C GLU A 65 -24.74 -31.09 -0.11
N PHE A 66 -24.64 -29.89 -0.71
CA PHE A 66 -24.06 -29.75 -2.03
C PHE A 66 -22.53 -29.72 -1.97
N GLU A 67 -21.92 -30.75 -2.53
CA GLU A 67 -20.47 -30.84 -2.70
C GLU A 67 -20.08 -30.63 -4.17
N VAL A 68 -19.03 -29.86 -4.39
CA VAL A 68 -18.51 -29.58 -5.75
C VAL A 68 -17.54 -30.68 -6.15
N ASP A 69 -17.94 -31.50 -7.11
CA ASP A 69 -17.05 -32.43 -7.81
C ASP A 69 -16.37 -31.78 -9.03
N ASP A 70 -15.41 -32.50 -9.63
CA ASP A 70 -14.66 -32.00 -10.78
C ASP A 70 -15.55 -31.84 -12.03
N ALA A 71 -16.58 -32.69 -12.18
CA ALA A 71 -17.51 -32.61 -13.30
C ALA A 71 -18.34 -31.33 -13.25
N TYR A 72 -18.90 -30.98 -12.09
CA TYR A 72 -19.62 -29.73 -11.86
C TYR A 72 -18.70 -28.52 -11.98
N ARG A 73 -17.48 -28.59 -11.42
CA ARG A 73 -16.48 -27.51 -11.56
C ARG A 73 -16.17 -27.19 -13.01
N ALA A 74 -16.09 -28.20 -13.88
CA ALA A 74 -15.87 -28.01 -15.32
C ALA A 74 -17.04 -27.30 -16.04
N THR A 75 -18.24 -27.30 -15.46
CA THR A 75 -19.39 -26.56 -16.02
C THR A 75 -19.40 -25.09 -15.62
N MET A 76 -18.59 -24.68 -14.64
CA MET A 76 -18.57 -23.31 -14.15
C MET A 76 -17.93 -22.37 -15.18
N PRO A 77 -18.52 -21.19 -15.43
CA PRO A 77 -17.95 -20.24 -16.37
C PRO A 77 -16.68 -19.58 -15.83
N ASP A 78 -15.62 -19.56 -16.64
CA ASP A 78 -14.38 -18.84 -16.35
C ASP A 78 -14.30 -17.54 -17.14
N LEU A 79 -14.90 -16.48 -16.60
CA LEU A 79 -14.91 -15.17 -17.26
C LEU A 79 -13.54 -14.49 -17.27
N GLN A 80 -12.59 -14.91 -16.42
CA GLN A 80 -11.26 -14.30 -16.34
C GLN A 80 -10.38 -14.75 -17.50
N ASN A 81 -10.53 -16.01 -17.91
CA ASN A 81 -9.90 -16.57 -19.12
C ASN A 81 -10.82 -16.50 -20.35
N GLY A 82 -11.90 -15.72 -20.28
CA GLY A 82 -12.87 -15.54 -21.36
C GLY A 82 -12.32 -14.73 -22.55
N PRO A 83 -13.05 -14.70 -23.68
CA PRO A 83 -12.59 -14.06 -24.91
C PRO A 83 -12.33 -12.56 -24.75
N THR A 84 -11.35 -12.05 -25.51
CA THR A 84 -10.91 -10.64 -25.50
C THR A 84 -11.99 -9.65 -25.93
N SER A 85 -13.04 -10.13 -26.61
CA SER A 85 -14.24 -9.35 -26.95
C SER A 85 -14.99 -8.84 -25.71
N LEU A 86 -14.83 -9.48 -24.56
CA LEU A 86 -15.49 -9.08 -23.32
C LEU A 86 -14.69 -8.04 -22.51
N ILE A 87 -13.57 -7.54 -23.03
CA ILE A 87 -12.80 -6.44 -22.43
C ILE A 87 -13.52 -5.11 -22.73
N ARG A 88 -13.76 -4.32 -21.69
CA ARG A 88 -14.37 -2.99 -21.80
C ARG A 88 -13.30 -1.90 -21.72
N GLY A 89 -13.40 -0.90 -22.59
CA GLY A 89 -12.50 0.25 -22.61
C GLY A 89 -11.30 0.07 -23.54
N ALA A 90 -10.31 0.96 -23.40
CA ALA A 90 -9.10 0.90 -24.20
C ALA A 90 -8.28 -0.33 -23.83
N ARG A 91 -7.78 -1.04 -24.84
CA ARG A 91 -6.86 -2.18 -24.66
C ARG A 91 -5.48 -1.64 -24.31
N GLN A 92 -5.27 -1.38 -23.04
CA GLN A 92 -4.00 -0.90 -22.48
C GLN A 92 -3.45 -1.93 -21.51
N GLN A 93 -2.12 -1.97 -21.38
CA GLN A 93 -1.47 -2.73 -20.33
C GLN A 93 -1.80 -2.08 -18.98
N LEU A 94 -2.18 -2.89 -18.00
CA LEU A 94 -2.24 -2.46 -16.61
C LEU A 94 -0.91 -2.77 -15.95
N GLN A 95 -0.25 -1.76 -15.38
CA GLN A 95 1.03 -1.93 -14.69
C GLN A 95 0.84 -2.67 -13.36
N HIS A 96 -0.28 -2.44 -12.69
CA HIS A 96 -0.62 -3.07 -11.41
C HIS A 96 -2.10 -3.45 -11.37
N VAL A 97 -2.37 -4.75 -11.24
CA VAL A 97 -3.68 -5.31 -10.89
C VAL A 97 -3.49 -6.40 -9.84
N GLY A 98 -4.35 -6.45 -8.83
CA GLY A 98 -4.13 -7.33 -7.69
C GLY A 98 -5.05 -7.08 -6.52
N ILE A 99 -4.60 -7.52 -5.35
CA ILE A 99 -5.28 -7.40 -4.07
C ILE A 99 -4.49 -6.46 -3.16
N SER A 100 -5.19 -5.76 -2.28
CA SER A 100 -4.60 -4.83 -1.33
C SER A 100 -5.18 -5.06 0.07
N ASN A 101 -4.31 -4.91 1.08
CA ASN A 101 -4.65 -4.93 2.50
C ASN A 101 -5.34 -6.23 2.99
N PHE A 102 -4.97 -7.39 2.44
CA PHE A 102 -5.35 -8.66 3.09
C PHE A 102 -4.40 -8.94 4.25
N ARG A 103 -4.91 -9.52 5.35
CA ARG A 103 -4.15 -9.67 6.58
C ARG A 103 -3.95 -11.13 6.95
N LEU A 104 -2.76 -11.44 7.43
CA LEU A 104 -2.40 -12.77 7.92
C LEU A 104 -1.27 -12.68 8.96
N PRO A 105 -1.19 -13.62 9.90
CA PRO A 105 -0.02 -13.74 10.77
C PRO A 105 1.19 -14.22 9.97
N VAL A 106 2.33 -13.56 10.13
CA VAL A 106 3.60 -13.92 9.49
C VAL A 106 4.70 -13.98 10.55
N ARG A 107 5.63 -14.92 10.40
CA ARG A 107 6.79 -15.06 11.28
C ARG A 107 7.97 -14.22 10.76
N PHE A 108 8.66 -13.56 11.67
CA PHE A 108 9.82 -12.70 11.40
C PHE A 108 10.99 -13.13 12.26
N HIS A 109 12.17 -13.21 11.64
CA HIS A 109 13.43 -13.36 12.35
C HIS A 109 13.93 -12.02 12.88
N ARG A 110 14.52 -12.05 14.07
CA ARG A 110 15.16 -10.90 14.70
C ARG A 110 16.68 -11.02 14.66
N ARG A 111 17.37 -9.89 14.83
CA ARG A 111 18.84 -9.85 14.92
C ARG A 111 19.41 -10.69 16.08
N ASP A 112 18.63 -10.93 17.13
CA ASP A 112 19.02 -11.75 18.29
C ASP A 112 18.72 -13.25 18.12
N GLU A 113 18.46 -13.69 16.90
CA GLU A 113 18.11 -15.08 16.53
C GLU A 113 16.77 -15.57 17.11
N SER A 114 15.96 -14.67 17.68
CA SER A 114 14.60 -15.00 18.09
C SER A 114 13.56 -14.80 16.98
N ASP A 115 12.42 -15.47 17.14
CA ASP A 115 11.29 -15.41 16.21
C ASP A 115 10.10 -14.70 16.81
N LEU A 116 9.32 -14.07 15.94
CA LEU A 116 8.21 -13.21 16.27
C LEU A 116 7.08 -13.41 15.25
N THR A 117 5.85 -13.64 15.71
CA THR A 117 4.68 -13.66 14.81
C THR A 117 3.93 -12.33 14.91
N LEU A 118 3.78 -11.64 13.78
CA LEU A 118 3.04 -10.37 13.67
C LEU A 118 1.85 -10.49 12.74
N GLU A 119 0.77 -9.78 13.05
CA GLU A 119 -0.24 -9.45 12.04
C GLU A 119 0.42 -8.59 10.96
N SER A 120 0.34 -9.06 9.72
CA SER A 120 0.90 -8.37 8.56
C SER A 120 -0.19 -8.11 7.53
N SER A 121 -0.17 -6.93 6.93
CA SER A 121 -1.04 -6.59 5.79
C SER A 121 -0.24 -6.70 4.49
N VAL A 122 -0.81 -7.35 3.48
CA VAL A 122 -0.14 -7.60 2.21
C VAL A 122 -0.92 -6.97 1.06
N THR A 123 -0.18 -6.39 0.13
CA THR A 123 -0.64 -5.92 -1.16
C THR A 123 0.18 -6.62 -2.23
N GLY A 124 -0.47 -7.39 -3.10
CA GLY A 124 0.18 -8.13 -4.17
C GLY A 124 -0.44 -7.74 -5.50
N THR A 125 0.39 -7.35 -6.47
CA THR A 125 -0.04 -6.90 -7.80
C THR A 125 0.90 -7.42 -8.89
N VAL A 126 0.38 -7.54 -10.10
CA VAL A 126 1.14 -7.89 -11.31
C VAL A 126 0.78 -6.98 -12.47
N SER A 127 1.61 -6.98 -13.50
CA SER A 127 1.25 -6.44 -14.80
C SER A 127 0.26 -7.35 -15.53
N LEU A 128 -0.68 -6.75 -16.24
CA LEU A 128 -1.66 -7.43 -17.09
C LEU A 128 -1.57 -6.86 -18.51
N GLU A 129 -1.29 -7.74 -19.46
CA GLU A 129 -1.23 -7.40 -20.88
C GLU A 129 -2.58 -6.89 -21.39
N ALA A 130 -2.54 -5.99 -22.38
CA ALA A 130 -3.72 -5.37 -22.99
C ALA A 130 -4.75 -6.36 -23.56
N GLY A 131 -4.32 -7.59 -23.88
CA GLY A 131 -5.13 -8.66 -24.43
C GLY A 131 -5.76 -9.58 -23.38
N LYS A 132 -5.38 -9.50 -22.10
CA LYS A 132 -5.91 -10.37 -21.05
C LYS A 132 -7.04 -9.65 -20.30
N LYS A 133 -8.14 -10.35 -20.02
CA LYS A 133 -9.33 -9.75 -19.39
C LYS A 133 -9.16 -9.52 -17.88
N GLY A 134 -8.46 -10.41 -17.20
CA GLY A 134 -8.24 -10.28 -15.76
C GLY A 134 -7.24 -11.29 -15.23
N ILE A 135 -6.94 -11.16 -13.94
CA ILE A 135 -6.11 -12.09 -13.18
C ILE A 135 -6.96 -12.93 -12.24
N ASN A 136 -6.46 -14.09 -11.85
CA ASN A 136 -7.05 -14.85 -10.75
C ASN A 136 -6.59 -14.29 -9.40
N MET A 137 -7.36 -13.33 -8.88
CA MET A 137 -7.09 -12.62 -7.62
C MET A 137 -6.84 -13.56 -6.43
N SER A 138 -7.61 -14.66 -6.35
CA SER A 138 -7.54 -15.60 -5.23
C SER A 138 -6.20 -16.35 -5.15
N ARG A 139 -5.47 -16.48 -6.27
CA ARG A 139 -4.18 -17.17 -6.32
C ARG A 139 -3.12 -16.47 -5.47
N ILE A 140 -3.08 -15.14 -5.48
CA ILE A 140 -2.15 -14.37 -4.65
C ILE A 140 -2.34 -14.77 -3.19
N MET A 141 -3.57 -14.69 -2.66
CA MET A 141 -3.81 -15.06 -1.27
C MET A 141 -3.43 -16.51 -0.97
N ARG A 142 -3.83 -17.47 -1.81
CA ARG A 142 -3.51 -18.89 -1.59
C ARG A 142 -2.01 -19.15 -1.52
N SER A 143 -1.24 -18.47 -2.37
CA SER A 143 0.23 -18.52 -2.38
C SER A 143 0.80 -18.07 -1.02
N PHE A 144 0.34 -16.94 -0.50
CA PHE A 144 0.75 -16.47 0.84
C PHE A 144 0.39 -17.46 1.96
N TYR A 145 -0.85 -17.97 1.98
CA TYR A 145 -1.25 -18.94 3.00
C TYR A 145 -0.44 -20.25 2.94
N LYS A 146 0.04 -20.65 1.77
CA LYS A 146 0.88 -21.84 1.60
C LYS A 146 2.28 -21.67 2.22
N HIS A 147 2.80 -20.44 2.27
CA HIS A 147 4.19 -20.14 2.67
C HIS A 147 4.32 -19.42 4.01
N ALA A 148 3.28 -18.72 4.48
CA ALA A 148 3.30 -17.91 5.71
C ALA A 148 3.66 -18.71 6.97
N GLU A 149 3.39 -20.01 7.00
CA GLU A 149 3.76 -20.90 8.12
C GLU A 149 5.11 -21.62 7.93
N LYS A 150 5.70 -21.55 6.74
CA LYS A 150 6.88 -22.34 6.33
C LYS A 150 8.16 -21.52 6.25
N THR A 151 8.03 -20.24 5.99
CA THR A 151 9.14 -19.30 5.73
C THR A 151 8.97 -18.06 6.59
N PHE A 152 9.98 -17.21 6.64
CA PHE A 152 10.01 -16.01 7.46
C PHE A 152 10.13 -14.77 6.57
N SER A 153 9.83 -13.58 7.10
CA SER A 153 10.24 -12.28 6.54
C SER A 153 10.12 -12.14 5.01
N PHE A 154 11.24 -11.99 4.28
CA PHE A 154 11.26 -11.80 2.83
C PHE A 154 11.06 -13.11 2.08
N GLU A 155 11.45 -14.24 2.66
CA GLU A 155 11.35 -15.56 2.05
C GLU A 155 9.89 -15.95 1.81
N VAL A 156 8.97 -15.49 2.67
CA VAL A 156 7.51 -15.62 2.43
C VAL A 156 7.11 -14.89 1.17
N ILE A 157 7.62 -13.66 0.99
CA ILE A 157 7.30 -12.83 -0.18
C ILE A 157 7.90 -13.46 -1.44
N GLU A 158 9.14 -13.92 -1.40
CA GLU A 158 9.83 -14.56 -2.53
C GLU A 158 9.13 -15.84 -2.97
N ALA A 159 8.87 -16.76 -2.03
CA ALA A 159 8.18 -18.00 -2.35
C ALA A 159 6.76 -17.74 -2.86
N ALA A 160 6.10 -16.71 -2.32
CA ALA A 160 4.77 -16.34 -2.78
C ALA A 160 4.79 -15.75 -4.20
N LEU A 161 5.83 -14.99 -4.54
CA LEU A 161 6.07 -14.42 -5.87
C LEU A 161 6.39 -15.51 -6.89
N ASP A 162 7.26 -16.46 -6.55
CA ASP A 162 7.68 -17.55 -7.43
C ASP A 162 6.50 -18.43 -7.86
N ASP A 163 5.66 -18.83 -6.89
CA ASP A 163 4.42 -19.56 -7.16
C ASP A 163 3.46 -18.75 -8.05
N TYR A 164 3.52 -17.42 -7.97
CA TYR A 164 2.61 -16.53 -8.70
C TYR A 164 3.06 -16.26 -10.14
N ILE A 165 4.36 -16.04 -10.37
CA ILE A 165 4.94 -15.81 -11.70
C ILE A 165 4.84 -17.07 -12.56
N THR A 166 5.19 -18.24 -11.99
CA THR A 166 5.12 -19.54 -12.68
C THR A 166 3.72 -19.83 -13.22
N ASP A 167 2.68 -19.37 -12.52
CA ASP A 167 1.28 -19.66 -12.82
C ASP A 167 0.65 -18.71 -13.87
N LEU A 168 1.24 -17.54 -14.15
CA LEU A 168 0.54 -16.45 -14.86
C LEU A 168 1.16 -16.00 -16.18
N ASP A 169 2.34 -16.50 -16.57
CA ASP A 169 3.12 -15.94 -17.69
C ASP A 169 3.09 -14.40 -17.63
N SER A 170 3.23 -13.85 -16.41
CA SER A 170 3.25 -12.40 -16.16
C SER A 170 4.69 -11.94 -16.10
N ILE A 171 4.94 -10.74 -16.64
CA ILE A 171 6.28 -10.21 -16.84
C ILE A 171 6.79 -9.52 -15.58
N ASP A 172 5.90 -8.82 -14.87
CA ASP A 172 6.27 -7.98 -13.73
C ASP A 172 5.33 -8.20 -12.55
N ALA A 173 5.92 -8.25 -11.36
CA ALA A 173 5.20 -8.53 -10.13
C ALA A 173 5.73 -7.69 -8.97
N ARG A 174 4.82 -7.24 -8.11
CA ARG A 174 5.13 -6.43 -6.94
C ARG A 174 4.33 -6.88 -5.74
N ILE A 175 5.04 -7.19 -4.66
CA ILE A 175 4.46 -7.50 -3.37
C ILE A 175 4.96 -6.48 -2.35
N GLN A 176 4.05 -5.99 -1.52
CA GLN A 176 4.36 -5.22 -0.34
C GLN A 176 3.71 -5.85 0.90
N MET A 177 4.48 -6.03 1.97
CA MET A 177 4.03 -6.52 3.26
C MET A 177 4.32 -5.47 4.33
N ARG A 178 3.28 -5.02 5.06
CA ARG A 178 3.39 -4.01 6.12
C ARG A 178 3.06 -4.61 7.49
N PHE A 179 3.82 -4.25 8.51
CA PHE A 179 3.65 -4.72 9.89
C PHE A 179 4.22 -3.71 10.88
N SER A 180 3.80 -3.84 12.15
CA SER A 180 4.31 -3.02 13.24
C SER A 180 5.30 -3.83 14.08
N TYR A 181 6.58 -3.47 14.00
CA TYR A 181 7.70 -4.20 14.59
C TYR A 181 7.96 -3.74 16.04
N PRO A 182 7.86 -4.62 17.05
CA PRO A 182 8.14 -4.26 18.44
C PRO A 182 9.63 -4.40 18.78
N MET A 183 10.22 -3.34 19.35
CA MET A 183 11.57 -3.36 19.93
C MET A 183 11.52 -2.90 21.38
N LYS A 184 12.26 -3.57 22.26
CA LYS A 184 12.36 -3.18 23.67
C LYS A 184 13.41 -2.08 23.84
N ILE A 185 12.99 -0.92 24.33
CA ILE A 185 13.82 0.27 24.48
C ILE A 185 13.97 0.63 25.95
N ARG A 186 15.19 0.99 26.35
CA ARG A 186 15.51 1.45 27.70
C ARG A 186 15.43 2.97 27.79
N SER A 187 14.85 3.48 28.86
CA SER A 187 14.77 4.91 29.16
C SER A 187 16.15 5.54 29.40
N LEU A 188 16.28 6.83 29.11
CA LEU A 188 17.55 7.56 29.13
C LEU A 188 18.33 7.51 30.46
N ARG A 189 17.65 7.55 31.60
CA ARG A 189 18.29 7.63 32.94
C ARG A 189 17.73 6.64 33.96
N SER A 190 16.42 6.45 34.02
CA SER A 190 15.78 5.64 35.08
C SER A 190 16.00 4.13 34.95
N GLY A 191 16.46 3.68 33.78
CA GLY A 191 16.64 2.27 33.47
C GLY A 191 15.36 1.46 33.31
N LEU A 192 14.20 2.12 33.21
CA LEU A 192 12.95 1.47 32.79
C LEU A 192 13.08 0.95 31.35
N GLU A 193 12.24 -0.02 31.00
CA GLU A 193 12.19 -0.60 29.66
C GLU A 193 10.74 -0.71 29.20
N GLY A 194 10.47 -0.34 27.94
CA GLY A 194 9.17 -0.46 27.31
C GLY A 194 9.28 -0.86 25.84
N TYR A 195 8.18 -1.31 25.24
CA TYR A 195 8.15 -1.64 23.81
C TYR A 195 7.81 -0.41 22.98
N GLN A 196 8.72 -0.04 22.07
CA GLN A 196 8.46 0.89 20.97
C GLN A 196 8.05 0.07 19.75
N TYR A 197 7.06 0.56 19.01
CA TYR A 197 6.63 -0.04 17.76
C TYR A 197 7.11 0.81 16.58
N TYR A 198 7.54 0.15 15.53
CA TYR A 198 8.04 0.74 14.28
C TYR A 198 7.22 0.22 13.12
N ASP A 199 6.70 1.14 12.30
CA ASP A 199 5.95 0.74 11.13
C ASP A 199 6.92 0.46 9.98
N PHE A 200 6.95 -0.80 9.57
CA PHE A 200 7.74 -1.28 8.45
C PHE A 200 6.87 -1.67 7.26
N ALA A 201 7.43 -1.47 6.07
CA ALA A 201 6.98 -2.16 4.86
C ALA A 201 8.17 -2.86 4.21
N LEU A 202 8.00 -4.12 3.86
CA LEU A 202 8.88 -4.84 2.96
C LEU A 202 8.27 -4.85 1.57
N GLU A 203 9.10 -4.66 0.57
CA GLU A 203 8.67 -4.68 -0.81
C GLU A 203 9.60 -5.52 -1.67
N LEU A 204 9.01 -6.40 -2.47
CA LEU A 204 9.71 -7.18 -3.49
C LEU A 204 9.13 -6.81 -4.84
N VAL A 205 10.01 -6.40 -5.75
CA VAL A 205 9.68 -6.08 -7.14
C VAL A 205 10.46 -7.00 -8.05
N GLU A 206 9.76 -7.62 -9.00
CA GLU A 206 10.37 -8.29 -10.14
C GLU A 206 9.91 -7.59 -11.40
N THR A 207 10.85 -7.12 -12.21
CA THR A 207 10.59 -6.42 -13.47
C THR A 207 11.63 -6.86 -14.48
N GLU A 208 11.18 -7.31 -15.65
CA GLU A 208 12.07 -7.83 -16.71
C GLU A 208 13.06 -8.92 -16.19
N GLY A 209 12.62 -9.75 -15.24
CA GLY A 209 13.44 -10.80 -14.62
C GLY A 209 14.49 -10.31 -13.61
N VAL A 210 14.51 -9.01 -13.31
CA VAL A 210 15.37 -8.43 -12.27
C VAL A 210 14.59 -8.28 -10.98
N ARG A 211 15.04 -8.96 -9.93
CA ARG A 211 14.43 -8.92 -8.60
C ARG A 211 15.13 -7.89 -7.71
N ARG A 212 14.35 -7.04 -7.04
CA ARG A 212 14.83 -6.00 -6.14
C ARG A 212 14.05 -6.01 -4.84
N LYS A 213 14.75 -5.84 -3.72
CA LYS A 213 14.19 -5.84 -2.36
C LYS A 213 14.29 -4.44 -1.78
N PHE A 214 13.21 -3.99 -1.15
CA PHE A 214 13.17 -2.71 -0.46
C PHE A 214 12.63 -2.86 0.96
N MET A 215 13.15 -2.01 1.85
CA MET A 215 12.67 -1.87 3.21
C MET A 215 12.27 -0.41 3.44
N HIS A 216 11.12 -0.20 4.06
CA HIS A 216 10.59 1.11 4.39
C HIS A 216 10.34 1.18 5.89
N LEU A 217 10.83 2.24 6.53
CA LEU A 217 10.67 2.52 7.95
C LEU A 217 10.07 3.91 8.13
N ASP A 218 9.00 4.02 8.91
CA ASP A 218 8.53 5.31 9.45
C ASP A 218 9.12 5.51 10.85
N TYR A 219 10.16 6.35 10.92
CA TYR A 219 10.87 6.66 12.16
C TYR A 219 10.29 7.90 12.85
N VAL A 220 9.84 7.75 14.09
CA VAL A 220 9.19 8.82 14.87
C VAL A 220 10.20 9.44 15.85
N TYR A 221 10.38 10.75 15.78
CA TYR A 221 11.32 11.50 16.60
C TYR A 221 10.76 12.84 17.04
N SER A 222 11.45 13.49 17.98
CA SER A 222 11.19 14.87 18.39
C SER A 222 12.13 15.81 17.64
N SER A 223 11.60 16.85 17.02
CA SER A 223 12.38 17.91 16.40
C SER A 223 12.22 19.22 17.18
N THR A 224 13.33 19.86 17.53
CA THR A 224 13.36 21.19 18.15
C THR A 224 13.92 22.18 17.14
N CYS A 225 13.18 23.24 16.84
CA CYS A 225 13.59 24.22 15.84
C CYS A 225 14.81 25.03 16.33
N PRO A 226 15.95 25.03 15.59
CA PRO A 226 17.13 25.81 15.95
C PRO A 226 16.84 27.30 16.12
N CYS A 227 16.06 27.90 15.21
CA CYS A 227 15.65 29.30 15.31
C CYS A 227 14.88 29.58 16.60
N SER A 228 13.93 28.71 16.95
CA SER A 228 13.11 28.91 18.15
C SER A 228 13.92 28.77 19.43
N LEU A 229 14.89 27.85 19.45
CA LEU A 229 15.84 27.69 20.56
C LEU A 229 16.68 28.95 20.74
N GLU A 230 17.30 29.44 19.67
CA GLU A 230 18.16 30.64 19.71
C GLU A 230 17.38 31.89 20.15
N LEU A 231 16.17 32.10 19.62
CA LEU A 231 15.33 33.24 19.99
C LEU A 231 14.80 33.15 21.43
N SER A 232 14.52 31.94 21.92
CA SER A 232 14.13 31.73 23.32
C SER A 232 15.28 32.06 24.26
N GLU A 233 16.50 31.63 23.93
CA GLU A 233 17.71 31.95 24.69
C GLU A 233 18.03 33.44 24.67
N HIS A 234 17.88 34.10 23.52
CA HIS A 234 18.00 35.56 23.42
C HIS A 234 17.00 36.28 24.33
N ALA A 235 15.71 35.89 24.32
CA ALA A 235 14.71 36.49 25.20
C ALA A 235 15.02 36.28 26.69
N ARG A 236 15.55 35.11 27.07
CA ARG A 236 15.97 34.81 28.45
C ARG A 236 17.15 35.70 28.87
N ARG A 237 18.16 35.86 28.01
CA ARG A 237 19.39 36.61 28.32
C ARG A 237 19.19 38.12 28.32
N GLU A 238 18.56 38.65 27.27
CA GLU A 238 18.45 40.10 27.06
C GLU A 238 17.29 40.73 27.82
N ARG A 239 16.24 39.95 28.09
CA ARG A 239 15.01 40.48 28.69
C ARG A 239 14.65 39.82 30.02
N GLY A 240 15.40 38.82 30.48
CA GLY A 240 15.03 38.03 31.67
C GLY A 240 13.68 37.33 31.51
N GLN A 241 13.20 37.15 30.27
CA GLN A 241 11.87 36.63 29.99
C GLN A 241 11.95 35.12 29.83
N LEU A 242 11.17 34.38 30.62
CA LEU A 242 10.99 32.95 30.36
C LEU A 242 10.35 32.78 28.98
N ALA A 243 11.03 32.03 28.12
CA ALA A 243 10.60 31.66 26.78
C ALA A 243 10.86 30.17 26.59
N THR A 244 9.95 29.47 25.91
CA THR A 244 10.07 28.04 25.64
C THR A 244 10.21 27.84 24.14
N PRO A 245 11.27 27.17 23.67
CA PRO A 245 11.38 26.85 22.26
C PRO A 245 10.34 25.81 21.88
N HIS A 246 9.84 25.90 20.66
CA HIS A 246 8.91 24.88 20.18
C HIS A 246 9.66 23.61 19.76
N SER A 247 9.04 22.50 20.11
CA SER A 247 9.45 21.15 19.74
C SER A 247 8.21 20.34 19.41
N GLN A 248 8.30 19.44 18.44
CA GLN A 248 7.17 18.68 17.95
C GLN A 248 7.54 17.23 17.64
N ARG A 249 6.52 16.38 17.55
CA ARG A 249 6.67 15.06 16.96
C ARG A 249 6.91 15.20 15.45
N SER A 250 7.75 14.34 14.90
CA SER A 250 8.13 14.34 13.49
C SER A 250 8.27 12.91 13.01
N VAL A 251 8.10 12.72 11.70
CA VAL A 251 8.21 11.40 11.07
C VAL A 251 9.17 11.49 9.90
N ALA A 252 10.10 10.54 9.83
CA ALA A 252 10.94 10.32 8.66
C ALA A 252 10.61 8.96 8.06
N ARG A 253 10.06 8.96 6.84
CA ARG A 253 9.91 7.74 6.05
C ARG A 253 11.19 7.49 5.28
N ILE A 254 11.90 6.46 5.69
CA ILE A 254 13.17 6.02 5.11
C ILE A 254 12.86 4.80 4.24
N SER A 255 13.09 4.90 2.94
CA SER A 255 12.94 3.81 1.96
C SER A 255 14.30 3.46 1.42
N VAL A 256 14.72 2.21 1.52
CA VAL A 256 16.04 1.74 1.10
C VAL A 256 15.92 0.54 0.18
N GLU A 257 16.74 0.48 -0.85
CA GLU A 257 17.05 -0.76 -1.55
C GLU A 257 18.06 -1.58 -0.75
N LEU A 258 17.79 -2.88 -0.61
CA LEU A 258 18.68 -3.82 0.03
C LEU A 258 19.63 -4.40 -1.02
N VAL A 259 20.93 -4.21 -0.81
CA VAL A 259 21.99 -4.69 -1.71
C VAL A 259 23.04 -5.47 -0.95
N GLY A 260 23.85 -6.25 -1.67
CA GLY A 260 24.88 -7.11 -1.08
C GLY A 260 24.33 -8.45 -0.59
N GLU A 261 25.22 -9.25 0.01
CA GLU A 261 24.90 -10.60 0.53
C GLU A 261 24.54 -10.57 2.02
N ASP A 262 24.99 -9.54 2.75
CA ASP A 262 24.74 -9.40 4.18
C ASP A 262 23.32 -8.91 4.47
N CYS A 263 22.68 -9.51 5.48
CA CYS A 263 21.37 -9.08 5.93
C CYS A 263 21.43 -7.69 6.60
N LEU A 264 20.59 -6.76 6.13
CA LEU A 264 20.26 -5.53 6.85
C LEU A 264 19.03 -5.81 7.73
N TRP A 265 19.23 -5.96 9.04
CA TRP A 265 18.13 -6.24 9.96
C TRP A 265 17.23 -5.01 10.16
N PHE A 266 15.98 -5.21 10.59
CA PHE A 266 15.08 -4.11 10.95
C PHE A 266 15.70 -3.22 12.03
N GLU A 267 16.34 -3.84 13.02
CA GLU A 267 17.07 -3.17 14.10
C GLU A 267 18.25 -2.36 13.57
N ASP A 268 18.91 -2.78 12.50
CA ASP A 268 20.03 -2.04 11.94
C ASP A 268 19.55 -0.73 11.29
N LEU A 269 18.42 -0.75 10.59
CA LEU A 269 17.83 0.46 10.01
C LEU A 269 17.31 1.41 11.09
N ILE A 270 16.73 0.87 12.17
CA ILE A 270 16.36 1.67 13.37
C ILE A 270 17.62 2.28 13.99
N ASP A 271 18.70 1.51 14.15
CA ASP A 271 19.94 1.98 14.75
C ASP A 271 20.63 3.04 13.87
N LEU A 272 20.56 2.92 12.53
CA LEU A 272 20.96 3.97 11.58
C LEU A 272 20.15 5.25 11.79
N ALA A 273 18.82 5.14 11.88
CA ALA A 273 17.95 6.29 12.10
C ALA A 273 18.23 6.99 13.45
N ARG A 274 18.48 6.22 14.52
CA ARG A 274 18.88 6.75 15.83
C ARG A 274 20.23 7.46 15.84
N ARG A 275 21.21 6.96 15.08
CA ARG A 275 22.51 7.64 14.93
C ARG A 275 22.36 8.96 14.19
N ALA A 276 21.52 8.99 13.16
CA ALA A 276 21.23 10.20 12.40
C ALA A 276 20.49 11.25 13.25
N VAL A 277 19.42 10.84 13.94
CA VAL A 277 18.59 11.72 14.76
C VAL A 277 18.31 11.03 16.10
N PRO A 278 19.02 11.41 17.18
CA PRO A 278 19.00 10.66 18.45
C PRO A 278 17.75 10.93 19.31
N THR A 279 16.89 11.86 18.91
CA THR A 279 15.73 12.33 19.67
C THR A 279 14.48 11.47 19.46
N GLU A 280 14.64 10.15 19.36
CA GLU A 280 13.54 9.19 19.29
C GLU A 280 12.55 9.36 20.45
N THR A 281 11.26 9.18 20.18
CA THR A 281 10.25 9.19 21.25
C THR A 281 10.52 8.12 22.31
N GLN A 282 10.33 8.48 23.58
CA GLN A 282 10.52 7.57 24.71
C GLN A 282 9.21 6.83 25.03
N VAL A 283 9.32 5.55 25.45
CA VAL A 283 8.15 4.71 25.77
C VAL A 283 7.73 4.87 27.23
N MET A 284 8.63 4.57 28.16
CA MET A 284 8.42 4.70 29.60
C MET A 284 9.38 5.74 30.15
N VAL A 285 8.91 6.65 30.99
CA VAL A 285 9.72 7.74 31.53
C VAL A 285 9.38 8.00 32.99
N LYS A 286 10.39 8.44 33.75
CA LYS A 286 10.25 9.17 35.02
C LYS A 286 10.72 10.61 34.84
N ARG A 287 10.64 11.41 35.91
CA ARG A 287 11.05 12.83 35.91
C ARG A 287 12.48 13.03 35.41
N GLU A 288 13.40 12.16 35.81
CA GLU A 288 14.79 12.20 35.37
C GLU A 288 14.95 11.93 33.87
N ASP A 289 14.10 11.08 33.27
CA ASP A 289 14.10 10.80 31.84
C ASP A 289 13.47 11.94 31.04
N GLU A 290 12.40 12.56 31.54
CA GLU A 290 11.79 13.74 30.93
C GLU A 290 12.79 14.89 30.85
N GLN A 291 13.54 15.13 31.93
CA GLN A 291 14.63 16.10 31.93
C GLN A 291 15.74 15.72 30.94
N ALA A 292 16.14 14.44 30.93
CA ALA A 292 17.15 13.96 29.99
C ALA A 292 16.73 14.16 28.53
N PHE A 293 15.45 13.93 28.23
CA PHE A 293 14.91 14.09 26.89
C PHE A 293 14.84 15.56 26.49
N ALA A 294 14.48 16.47 27.41
CA ALA A 294 14.53 17.90 27.17
C ALA A 294 15.96 18.39 26.87
N GLU A 295 16.95 17.91 27.63
CA GLU A 295 18.37 18.20 27.38
C GLU A 295 18.86 17.61 26.05
N LEU A 296 18.45 16.39 25.72
CA LEU A 296 18.79 15.74 24.44
C LEU A 296 18.24 16.52 23.24
N ASN A 297 16.99 17.00 23.33
CA ASN A 297 16.38 17.85 22.31
C ASN A 297 17.11 19.19 22.16
N ALA A 298 17.45 19.83 23.28
CA ALA A 298 18.19 21.09 23.27
C ALA A 298 19.61 20.94 22.71
N ALA A 299 20.24 19.77 22.88
CA ALA A 299 21.55 19.46 22.33
C ALA A 299 21.53 19.12 20.82
N ASN A 300 20.36 18.75 20.28
CA ASN A 300 20.19 18.33 18.89
C ASN A 300 19.05 19.10 18.19
N PRO A 301 19.07 20.45 18.17
CA PRO A 301 18.08 21.21 17.42
C PRO A 301 18.29 20.96 15.91
N ILE A 302 17.20 20.84 15.15
CA ILE A 302 17.26 20.38 13.76
C ILE A 302 16.17 20.99 12.88
N PHE A 303 16.55 21.43 11.68
CA PHE A 303 15.61 21.77 10.61
C PHE A 303 15.20 20.53 9.81
N VAL A 304 14.07 20.59 9.11
CA VAL A 304 13.57 19.45 8.32
C VAL A 304 14.51 19.07 7.18
N GLU A 305 15.26 20.03 6.63
CA GLU A 305 16.29 19.81 5.62
C GLU A 305 17.50 19.07 6.19
N ASP A 306 17.91 19.44 7.41
CA ASP A 306 19.05 18.81 8.08
C ASP A 306 18.72 17.40 8.54
N ALA A 307 17.48 17.14 8.96
CA ALA A 307 17.01 15.78 9.24
C ALA A 307 17.22 14.86 8.02
N ALA A 308 16.74 15.28 6.84
CA ALA A 308 16.95 14.50 5.61
C ALA A 308 18.43 14.28 5.27
N ARG A 309 19.28 15.29 5.47
CA ARG A 309 20.73 15.19 5.24
C ARG A 309 21.42 14.26 6.23
N LEU A 310 21.03 14.27 7.51
CA LEU A 310 21.59 13.38 8.53
C LEU A 310 21.24 11.91 8.27
N PHE A 311 19.98 11.63 7.92
CA PHE A 311 19.59 10.27 7.51
C PHE A 311 20.37 9.83 6.26
N CYS A 312 20.47 10.69 5.25
CA CYS A 312 21.25 10.42 4.04
C CYS A 312 22.71 10.07 4.35
N LYS A 313 23.36 10.81 5.25
CA LYS A 313 24.75 10.54 5.65
C LYS A 313 24.92 9.14 6.23
N GLU A 314 24.05 8.71 7.13
CA GLU A 314 24.14 7.37 7.74
C GLU A 314 23.84 6.27 6.71
N LEU A 315 22.87 6.49 5.81
CA LEU A 315 22.52 5.55 4.75
C LEU A 315 23.65 5.36 3.72
N LEU A 316 24.30 6.45 3.28
CA LEU A 316 25.46 6.39 2.37
C LEU A 316 26.66 5.65 2.97
N ALA A 317 26.75 5.59 4.30
CA ALA A 317 27.85 4.95 5.00
C ALA A 317 27.67 3.42 5.16
N ASP A 318 26.47 2.89 4.94
CA ASP A 318 26.18 1.46 5.08
C ASP A 318 26.20 0.76 3.71
N GLY A 319 27.16 -0.13 3.50
CA GLY A 319 27.33 -0.84 2.22
C GLY A 319 26.21 -1.82 1.84
N ARG A 320 25.25 -2.07 2.75
CA ARG A 320 24.07 -2.90 2.49
C ARG A 320 22.89 -2.11 1.92
N VAL A 321 23.02 -0.78 1.86
CA VAL A 321 22.01 0.15 1.33
C VAL A 321 22.39 0.56 -0.09
N GLY A 322 21.48 0.33 -1.04
CA GLY A 322 21.59 0.78 -2.43
C GLY A 322 20.99 2.18 -2.62
N ASP A 323 20.11 2.32 -3.62
CA ASP A 323 19.31 3.53 -3.79
C ASP A 323 18.41 3.75 -2.56
N PHE A 324 18.10 5.01 -2.23
CA PHE A 324 17.21 5.31 -1.12
C PHE A 324 16.45 6.63 -1.27
N ARG A 325 15.41 6.79 -0.46
CA ARG A 325 14.65 8.03 -0.31
C ARG A 325 14.32 8.28 1.15
N VAL A 326 14.53 9.52 1.57
CA VAL A 326 14.12 10.03 2.88
C VAL A 326 13.06 11.10 2.67
N VAL A 327 11.89 10.91 3.27
CA VAL A 327 10.85 11.95 3.34
C VAL A 327 10.65 12.31 4.80
N ALA A 328 10.94 13.56 5.16
CA ALA A 328 10.75 14.06 6.52
C ALA A 328 9.55 15.00 6.59
N SER A 329 8.77 14.88 7.66
CA SER A 329 7.69 15.80 8.03
C SER A 329 7.87 16.23 9.49
N HIS A 330 8.08 17.53 9.69
CA HIS A 330 8.03 18.17 10.99
C HIS A 330 6.62 18.70 11.23
N GLN A 331 5.93 18.15 12.24
CA GLN A 331 4.55 18.50 12.54
C GLN A 331 4.50 19.81 13.33
N GLU A 332 4.66 20.93 12.63
CA GLU A 332 4.91 22.24 13.23
C GLU A 332 3.85 22.59 14.28
N SER A 333 4.30 22.88 15.51
CA SER A 333 3.40 23.28 16.59
C SER A 333 3.01 24.76 16.53
N LEU A 334 3.78 25.58 15.82
CA LEU A 334 3.54 27.02 15.67
C LEU A 334 2.59 27.33 14.50
N HIS A 335 2.49 26.43 13.53
CA HIS A 335 1.76 26.62 12.29
C HIS A 335 0.63 25.61 12.16
N SER A 336 -0.34 25.89 11.28
CA SER A 336 -1.43 24.95 10.96
C SER A 336 -1.09 24.06 9.76
N HIS A 337 0.19 23.86 9.48
CA HIS A 337 0.74 23.07 8.38
C HIS A 337 2.13 22.56 8.76
N ASP A 338 2.55 21.46 8.15
CA ASP A 338 3.82 20.81 8.43
C ASP A 338 4.96 21.36 7.54
N ALA A 339 6.18 21.34 8.05
CA ALA A 339 7.39 21.56 7.25
C ALA A 339 7.86 20.20 6.72
N VAL A 340 8.15 20.11 5.41
CA VAL A 340 8.46 18.83 4.75
C VAL A 340 9.72 18.92 3.91
N SER A 341 10.45 17.81 3.80
CA SER A 341 11.59 17.67 2.89
C SER A 341 11.64 16.28 2.26
N ILE A 342 12.17 16.20 1.04
CA ILE A 342 12.44 14.94 0.33
C ILE A 342 13.89 14.97 -0.14
N LEU A 343 14.60 13.89 0.15
CA LEU A 343 15.91 13.60 -0.42
C LEU A 343 15.86 12.23 -1.08
N THR A 344 16.37 12.11 -2.30
CA THR A 344 16.45 10.85 -3.05
C THR A 344 17.86 10.68 -3.58
N GLU A 345 18.43 9.49 -3.34
CA GLU A 345 19.72 9.06 -3.87
C GLU A 345 19.47 7.90 -4.84
N GLY A 346 20.04 8.01 -6.05
CA GLY A 346 19.86 7.05 -7.13
C GLY A 346 18.53 7.15 -7.89
N PRO A 347 18.39 6.44 -9.03
CA PRO A 347 17.23 6.53 -9.92
C PRO A 347 15.96 5.86 -9.38
N THR A 348 16.05 4.91 -8.44
CA THR A 348 14.94 4.00 -8.12
C THR A 348 13.72 4.66 -7.52
N PHE A 349 13.92 5.67 -6.69
CA PHE A 349 12.84 6.42 -6.04
C PHE A 349 12.59 7.77 -6.69
N ALA A 350 13.30 8.09 -7.77
CA ALA A 350 13.19 9.37 -8.45
C ALA A 350 11.82 9.50 -9.13
N ALA A 351 11.12 10.58 -8.82
CA ALA A 351 9.82 10.89 -9.41
C ALA A 351 9.78 12.35 -9.84
N GLN A 352 9.26 12.62 -11.05
CA GLN A 352 9.04 13.99 -11.52
C GLN A 352 7.81 14.64 -10.88
N SER A 353 6.85 13.83 -10.42
CA SER A 353 5.65 14.27 -9.71
C SER A 353 5.55 13.53 -8.38
N LEU A 354 4.97 14.20 -7.38
CA LEU A 354 4.68 13.60 -6.08
C LEU A 354 3.22 13.17 -6.01
N ASP A 355 2.96 12.04 -5.35
CA ASP A 355 1.59 11.63 -5.03
C ASP A 355 0.94 12.70 -4.13
N PRO A 356 -0.30 13.16 -4.43
CA PRO A 356 -0.97 14.19 -3.63
C PRO A 356 -1.18 13.86 -2.15
N LYS A 357 -1.09 12.58 -1.76
CA LYS A 357 -1.22 12.10 -0.38
C LYS A 357 0.11 11.67 0.24
N LEU A 358 1.25 11.88 -0.43
CA LEU A 358 2.56 11.48 0.09
C LEU A 358 2.79 11.97 1.52
N PHE A 359 2.61 13.26 1.77
CA PHE A 359 2.81 13.87 3.09
C PHE A 359 1.66 13.59 4.08
N ASN A 360 0.44 13.37 3.57
CA ASN A 360 -0.73 13.09 4.41
C ASN A 360 -0.61 11.79 5.20
N THR A 361 0.38 10.95 4.90
CA THR A 361 0.63 9.68 5.60
C THR A 361 1.87 9.72 6.50
N LEU A 362 2.53 10.89 6.62
CA LEU A 362 3.71 11.09 7.46
C LEU A 362 3.34 11.71 8.81
N PHE A 363 2.43 11.03 9.49
CA PHE A 363 2.05 11.35 10.86
C PHE A 363 1.92 10.08 11.65
N HIS A 364 2.25 10.16 12.94
CA HIS A 364 2.08 9.02 13.83
C HIS A 364 0.58 8.77 14.05
N VAL A 365 0.10 7.60 13.62
CA VAL A 365 -1.24 7.09 13.91
C VAL A 365 -1.14 6.33 15.24
N GLY A 366 -1.73 6.90 16.30
CA GLY A 366 -1.62 6.38 17.67
C GLY A 366 -2.44 5.12 17.95
#